data_AF-A0A673XW56-F1
#
_entry.id   AF-A0A673XW56-F1
#
_cell.length_a   1.000
_cell.length_b   1.000
_cell.length_c   1.000
_cell.angle_alpha   90.00
_cell.angle_beta   90.00
_cell.angle_gamma   90.00
#
_symmetry.space_group_name_H-M   'P 1'
#
loop_
_entity.id
_entity.type
_entity.pdbx_description
1 polymer ?
#
loop_
_entity_poly.entity_id
_entity_poly.type
_entity_poly.pdbx_seq_one_letter_code
_entity_poly.pdbx_strand_id
1 'polypeptide(L)'
;MKRMQSSNVLVSGLRGLGVEIAKNVILGGVKSVTLHDQGQAEWRDLSSQFYLREEDLGKNRAEVSQTRLAELNSYVPVVAYTEALTDDYLTQFQVVVLTNSPLEEQQRVGDFCHSNGIKLVVADTRGLFGQLFCDFGEEMLVIDTNGEQPLSAMISMITKVSTLLQFVVTDFAKFERPGQVHLGFQALHSYQRKHSRLPKPWCQADGEELVSLAKEVNSSQTGSAKVDELDDTLIKKLSFVSAGDLAPINAFIGGLAAQEVMKACTGKFMPMKQWLYFDALECLPEEEGGAMLTEEDCAPRNSRYDGQIAVFGIKLQEELAKQRYFLVGAGAIGCELLKNFAMIGLAGGEGEVIVTDMDTIEKSNLNRQFLFRPWDVTKMKSETAAAAVKQMNPSIRITGHQNRVGPETERVYDDDFFESLHGVANALDNVDARMYMDRRCVYYRKPLLESGTLGTKGNVQVVIPFLTESYSSSQDPPEKSIPICTLKNFPNAIEHTLQWARDEFEGLFKQPSENFNGFLCLKAPGWCSYNSIHPPWCFSYCVALQPVI
;
A
#
# COMPACT_ATOMS: atom_id res chain seq x y z
N MET A 1 -2.92 -19.18 4.55
CA MET A 1 -4.09 -19.56 3.73
C MET A 1 -5.10 -20.42 4.47
N LYS A 2 -4.94 -21.75 4.66
CA LYS A 2 -5.99 -22.58 5.32
C LYS A 2 -6.47 -22.04 6.68
N ARG A 3 -5.55 -21.61 7.55
CA ARG A 3 -5.90 -20.96 8.83
C ARG A 3 -6.68 -19.66 8.67
N MET A 4 -6.38 -18.87 7.63
CA MET A 4 -7.10 -17.61 7.35
C MET A 4 -8.54 -17.89 6.89
N GLN A 5 -8.74 -18.91 6.06
CA GLN A 5 -10.06 -19.34 5.60
C GLN A 5 -10.97 -19.86 6.73
N SER A 6 -10.43 -20.04 7.94
CA SER A 6 -11.19 -20.35 9.17
C SER A 6 -11.32 -19.17 10.15
N SER A 7 -10.74 -18.01 9.85
CA SER A 7 -10.70 -16.84 10.74
C SER A 7 -11.69 -15.76 10.30
N ASN A 8 -12.66 -15.45 11.16
CA ASN A 8 -13.54 -14.29 11.03
C ASN A 8 -12.81 -13.07 11.60
N VAL A 9 -12.86 -11.93 10.90
CA VAL A 9 -12.21 -10.69 11.30
C VAL A 9 -13.24 -9.58 11.46
N LEU A 10 -13.19 -8.84 12.57
CA LEU A 10 -13.94 -7.60 12.77
C LEU A 10 -13.03 -6.40 12.47
N VAL A 11 -13.52 -5.44 11.69
CA VAL A 11 -12.87 -4.14 11.48
C VAL A 11 -13.81 -3.04 11.95
N SER A 12 -13.45 -2.37 13.05
CA SER A 12 -14.23 -1.31 13.70
C SER A 12 -13.66 0.08 13.36
N GLY A 13 -14.52 0.97 12.88
CA GLY A 13 -14.19 2.28 12.32
C GLY A 13 -13.93 2.19 10.81
N LEU A 14 -14.78 2.81 9.98
CA LEU A 14 -14.74 2.72 8.51
C LEU A 14 -14.43 4.07 7.85
N ARG A 15 -13.53 4.84 8.47
CA ARG A 15 -12.79 5.94 7.83
C ARG A 15 -11.70 5.40 6.89
N GLY A 16 -10.81 6.26 6.39
CA GLY A 16 -9.74 5.87 5.46
C GLY A 16 -8.86 4.71 5.92
N LEU A 17 -8.44 4.73 7.19
CA LEU A 17 -7.60 3.66 7.76
C LEU A 17 -8.35 2.31 7.78
N GLY A 18 -9.58 2.31 8.29
CA GLY A 18 -10.38 1.11 8.40
C GLY A 18 -10.73 0.48 7.06
N VAL A 19 -11.10 1.28 6.05
CA VAL A 19 -11.38 0.76 4.71
C VAL A 19 -10.13 0.18 4.04
N GLU A 20 -8.96 0.77 4.27
CA GLU A 20 -7.68 0.25 3.77
C GLU A 20 -7.33 -1.10 4.41
N ILE A 21 -7.50 -1.23 5.74
CA ILE A 21 -7.29 -2.50 6.44
C ILE A 21 -8.26 -3.54 5.91
N ALA A 22 -9.56 -3.22 5.84
CA ALA A 22 -10.60 -4.12 5.36
C ALA A 22 -10.31 -4.60 3.93
N LYS A 23 -9.94 -3.70 3.01
CA LYS A 23 -9.55 -4.04 1.62
C LYS A 23 -8.48 -5.13 1.61
N ASN A 24 -7.38 -4.91 2.33
CA ASN A 24 -6.24 -5.84 2.32
C ASN A 24 -6.59 -7.17 3.01
N VAL A 25 -7.39 -7.14 4.09
CA VAL A 25 -7.87 -8.35 4.78
C VAL A 25 -8.77 -9.20 3.88
N ILE A 26 -9.69 -8.57 3.14
CA ILE A 26 -10.58 -9.24 2.19
C ILE A 26 -9.79 -9.85 1.03
N LEU A 27 -8.85 -9.10 0.43
CA LEU A 27 -7.99 -9.60 -0.64
C LEU A 27 -7.07 -10.73 -0.18
N GLY A 28 -6.66 -10.74 1.09
CA GLY A 28 -5.88 -11.83 1.68
C GLY A 28 -6.66 -13.14 1.81
N GLY A 29 -7.99 -13.12 1.79
CA GLY A 29 -8.81 -14.35 1.77
C GLY A 29 -9.01 -14.96 3.16
N VAL A 30 -9.44 -14.16 4.13
CA VAL A 30 -9.94 -14.64 5.43
C VAL A 30 -11.31 -15.32 5.30
N LYS A 31 -11.86 -15.91 6.37
CA LYS A 31 -13.17 -16.58 6.32
C LYS A 31 -14.32 -15.61 6.06
N SER A 32 -14.33 -14.49 6.77
CA SER A 32 -15.32 -13.42 6.63
C SER A 32 -14.78 -12.14 7.24
N VAL A 33 -15.32 -11.01 6.81
CA VAL A 33 -15.03 -9.70 7.39
C VAL A 33 -16.34 -9.04 7.83
N THR A 34 -16.39 -8.60 9.08
CA THR A 34 -17.47 -7.74 9.58
C THR A 34 -16.95 -6.31 9.69
N LEU A 35 -17.65 -5.38 9.07
CA LEU A 35 -17.38 -3.94 9.11
C LEU A 35 -18.27 -3.35 10.20
N HIS A 36 -17.68 -2.63 11.15
CA HIS A 36 -18.43 -1.96 12.20
C HIS A 36 -18.17 -0.45 12.19
N ASP A 37 -19.22 0.36 12.14
CA ASP A 37 -19.13 1.81 12.35
C ASP A 37 -20.49 2.34 12.82
N GLN A 38 -20.48 3.21 13.81
CA GLN A 38 -21.70 3.91 14.28
C GLN A 38 -21.82 5.31 13.68
N GLY A 39 -20.74 5.82 13.08
CA GLY A 39 -20.69 7.16 12.51
C GLY A 39 -21.22 7.24 11.08
N GLN A 40 -21.62 8.45 10.72
CA GLN A 40 -22.05 8.80 9.38
C GLN A 40 -20.86 9.30 8.55
N ALA A 41 -20.99 9.23 7.22
CA ALA A 41 -20.03 9.77 6.28
C ALA A 41 -20.03 11.30 6.32
N GLU A 42 -18.86 11.88 6.59
CA GLU A 42 -18.62 13.32 6.62
C GLU A 42 -17.66 13.75 5.49
N TRP A 43 -17.64 15.04 5.15
CA TRP A 43 -16.75 15.59 4.10
C TRP A 43 -15.29 15.18 4.26
N ARG A 44 -14.79 15.26 5.50
CA ARG A 44 -13.41 14.91 5.83
C ARG A 44 -13.06 13.44 5.57
N ASP A 45 -14.03 12.54 5.62
CA ASP A 45 -13.79 11.10 5.42
C ASP A 45 -13.43 10.82 3.95
N LEU A 46 -13.91 11.64 3.00
CA LEU A 46 -13.63 11.47 1.56
C LEU A 46 -12.19 11.80 1.17
N SER A 47 -11.38 12.36 2.09
CA SER A 47 -9.96 12.66 1.86
C SER A 47 -9.10 11.40 1.77
N SER A 48 -9.63 10.27 2.22
CA SER A 48 -8.90 9.00 2.24
C SER A 48 -9.79 7.76 2.06
N GLN A 49 -11.10 7.86 2.31
CA GLN A 49 -12.05 6.76 2.14
C GLN A 49 -12.51 6.66 0.68
N PHE A 50 -11.80 5.84 -0.10
CA PHE A 50 -11.96 5.67 -1.55
C PHE A 50 -13.24 4.95 -2.03
N TYR A 51 -14.10 4.48 -1.11
CA TYR A 51 -15.42 3.89 -1.38
C TYR A 51 -16.60 4.75 -0.99
N LEU A 52 -16.41 5.82 -0.20
CA LEU A 52 -17.45 6.84 -0.04
C LEU A 52 -17.55 7.69 -1.32
N ARG A 53 -18.76 8.13 -1.62
CA ARG A 53 -19.06 9.13 -2.66
C ARG A 53 -19.69 10.34 -2.00
N GLU A 54 -19.71 11.48 -2.70
CA GLU A 54 -20.34 12.70 -2.17
C GLU A 54 -21.85 12.49 -1.93
N GLU A 55 -22.50 11.65 -2.72
CA GLU A 55 -23.91 11.23 -2.53
C GLU A 55 -24.15 10.34 -1.30
N ASP A 56 -23.08 9.90 -0.62
CA ASP A 56 -23.16 9.06 0.57
C ASP A 56 -23.05 9.84 1.88
N LEU A 57 -22.80 11.16 1.81
CA LEU A 57 -22.74 12.02 3.00
C LEU A 57 -24.01 11.88 3.86
N GLY A 58 -23.81 11.70 5.17
CA GLY A 58 -24.89 11.46 6.14
C GLY A 58 -25.37 10.01 6.26
N LYS A 59 -24.96 9.09 5.36
CA LYS A 59 -25.24 7.65 5.49
C LYS A 59 -24.20 6.97 6.40
N ASN A 60 -24.52 5.79 6.94
CA ASN A 60 -23.56 5.02 7.73
C ASN A 60 -22.39 4.52 6.86
N ARG A 61 -21.16 4.69 7.35
CA ARG A 61 -19.95 4.35 6.59
C ARG A 61 -19.78 2.85 6.33
N ALA A 62 -20.13 2.00 7.29
CA ALA A 62 -20.01 0.56 7.15
C ALA A 62 -21.02 0.01 6.13
N GLU A 63 -22.27 0.47 6.18
CA GLU A 63 -23.32 0.04 5.25
C GLU A 63 -22.99 0.41 3.80
N VAL A 64 -22.62 1.67 3.55
CA VAL A 64 -22.28 2.15 2.20
C VAL A 64 -21.05 1.45 1.62
N SER A 65 -20.07 1.14 2.46
CA SER A 65 -18.81 0.53 2.02
C SER A 65 -18.94 -0.98 1.80
N GLN A 66 -19.89 -1.64 2.46
CA GLN A 66 -20.04 -3.09 2.46
C GLN A 66 -20.11 -3.67 1.06
N THR A 67 -20.94 -3.11 0.18
CA THR A 67 -21.15 -3.66 -1.16
C THR A 67 -19.86 -3.61 -1.99
N ARG A 68 -19.16 -2.47 -1.96
CA ARG A 68 -17.92 -2.27 -2.72
C ARG A 68 -16.75 -3.12 -2.18
N LEU A 69 -16.71 -3.34 -0.87
CA LEU A 69 -15.74 -4.23 -0.23
C LEU A 69 -16.03 -5.71 -0.54
N ALA A 70 -17.30 -6.13 -0.55
CA ALA A 70 -17.70 -7.49 -0.88
C ALA A 70 -17.32 -7.92 -2.31
N GLU A 71 -17.26 -6.97 -3.25
CA GLU A 71 -16.86 -7.24 -4.64
C GLU A 71 -15.36 -7.58 -4.81
N LEU A 72 -14.51 -7.24 -3.83
CA LEU A 72 -13.07 -7.47 -3.93
C LEU A 72 -12.70 -8.95 -3.99
N ASN A 73 -13.42 -9.79 -3.24
CA ASN A 73 -13.13 -11.21 -3.15
C ASN A 73 -14.41 -12.03 -2.94
N SER A 74 -14.85 -12.74 -3.97
CA SER A 74 -16.06 -13.56 -3.94
C SER A 74 -16.01 -14.72 -2.94
N TYR A 75 -14.82 -15.05 -2.40
CA TYR A 75 -14.67 -16.08 -1.36
C TYR A 75 -14.80 -15.54 0.06
N VAL A 76 -14.83 -14.20 0.24
CA VAL A 76 -14.87 -13.57 1.56
C VAL A 76 -16.20 -12.81 1.72
N PRO A 77 -17.19 -13.39 2.42
CA PRO A 77 -18.40 -12.64 2.76
C PRO A 77 -18.07 -11.44 3.65
N VAL A 78 -18.66 -10.29 3.30
CA VAL A 78 -18.52 -9.03 4.02
C VAL A 78 -19.89 -8.59 4.54
N VAL A 79 -19.97 -8.28 5.84
CA VAL A 79 -21.23 -7.86 6.50
C VAL A 79 -21.00 -6.54 7.23
N ALA A 80 -22.00 -5.65 7.24
CA ALA A 80 -21.99 -4.43 8.04
C ALA A 80 -22.71 -4.63 9.38
N TYR A 81 -22.23 -3.98 10.43
CA TYR A 81 -22.79 -3.98 11.77
C TYR A 81 -22.77 -2.55 12.33
N THR A 82 -23.91 -2.05 12.79
CA THR A 82 -24.10 -0.63 13.18
C THR A 82 -24.42 -0.45 14.66
N GLU A 83 -24.72 -1.55 15.36
CA GLU A 83 -25.02 -1.54 16.79
C GLU A 83 -23.73 -1.44 17.63
N ALA A 84 -23.87 -1.12 18.92
CA ALA A 84 -22.73 -1.09 19.82
C ALA A 84 -22.05 -2.48 19.93
N LEU A 85 -20.72 -2.48 20.07
CA LEU A 85 -19.94 -3.70 20.23
C LEU A 85 -20.10 -4.25 21.66
N THR A 86 -20.86 -5.34 21.79
CA THR A 86 -20.98 -6.08 23.05
C THR A 86 -19.91 -7.15 23.16
N ASP A 87 -19.52 -7.49 24.39
CA ASP A 87 -18.53 -8.53 24.69
C ASP A 87 -18.94 -9.89 24.07
N ASP A 88 -20.22 -10.25 24.21
CA ASP A 88 -20.78 -11.46 23.59
C ASP A 88 -20.61 -11.46 22.07
N TYR A 89 -20.81 -10.31 21.41
CA TYR A 89 -20.66 -10.18 19.97
C TYR A 89 -19.19 -10.33 19.53
N LEU A 90 -18.22 -9.95 20.36
CA LEU A 90 -16.80 -10.09 20.03
C LEU A 90 -16.35 -11.56 19.97
N THR A 91 -17.01 -12.47 20.69
CA THR A 91 -16.63 -13.89 20.79
C THR A 91 -16.64 -14.66 19.46
N GLN A 92 -17.35 -14.14 18.44
CA GLN A 92 -17.42 -14.79 17.13
C GLN A 92 -16.17 -14.57 16.26
N PHE A 93 -15.30 -13.64 16.65
CA PHE A 93 -14.13 -13.23 15.86
C PHE A 93 -12.85 -13.87 16.37
N GLN A 94 -11.93 -14.14 15.44
CA GLN A 94 -10.58 -14.60 15.76
C GLN A 94 -9.63 -13.40 15.89
N VAL A 95 -9.90 -12.34 15.13
CA VAL A 95 -9.15 -11.08 15.18
C VAL A 95 -10.12 -9.91 15.20
N VAL A 96 -9.89 -8.96 16.09
CA VAL A 96 -10.60 -7.69 16.18
C VAL A 96 -9.61 -6.57 15.84
N VAL A 97 -10.01 -5.71 14.91
CA VAL A 97 -9.28 -4.49 14.56
C VAL A 97 -10.08 -3.29 15.04
N LEU A 98 -9.47 -2.43 15.85
CA LEU A 98 -10.03 -1.15 16.25
C LEU A 98 -9.30 0.00 15.57
N THR A 99 -10.05 0.89 14.95
CA THR A 99 -9.54 2.15 14.39
C THR A 99 -10.42 3.31 14.83
N ASN A 100 -9.79 4.45 15.11
CA ASN A 100 -10.46 5.68 15.51
C ASN A 100 -11.42 5.56 16.71
N SER A 101 -11.23 4.56 17.58
CA SER A 101 -12.03 4.36 18.79
C SER A 101 -11.43 5.10 20.00
N PRO A 102 -12.24 5.62 20.93
CA PRO A 102 -11.74 6.21 22.18
C PRO A 102 -10.92 5.22 23.01
N LEU A 103 -10.00 5.73 23.84
CA LEU A 103 -9.12 4.89 24.67
C LEU A 103 -9.88 3.97 25.62
N GLU A 104 -11.00 4.44 26.18
CA GLU A 104 -11.82 3.65 27.11
C GLU A 104 -12.41 2.42 26.41
N GLU A 105 -12.84 2.60 25.16
CA GLU A 105 -13.34 1.51 24.33
C GLU A 105 -12.20 0.56 23.92
N GLN A 106 -11.02 1.09 23.59
CA GLN A 106 -9.83 0.27 23.32
C GLN A 106 -9.43 -0.58 24.53
N GLN A 107 -9.47 -0.02 25.74
CA GLN A 107 -9.16 -0.72 26.98
C GLN A 107 -10.19 -1.80 27.27
N ARG A 108 -11.49 -1.47 27.22
CA ARG A 108 -12.58 -2.43 27.45
C ARG A 108 -12.50 -3.62 26.49
N VAL A 109 -12.40 -3.35 25.20
CA VAL A 109 -12.31 -4.39 24.17
C VAL A 109 -10.99 -5.15 24.28
N GLY A 110 -9.89 -4.48 24.61
CA GLY A 110 -8.58 -5.09 24.83
C GLY A 110 -8.56 -6.09 25.97
N ASP A 111 -9.03 -5.70 27.15
CA ASP A 111 -9.10 -6.56 28.33
C ASP A 111 -9.94 -7.80 28.05
N PHE A 112 -11.09 -7.61 27.38
CA PHE A 112 -11.96 -8.71 26.98
C PHE A 112 -11.28 -9.64 25.96
N CYS A 113 -10.70 -9.07 24.89
CA CYS A 113 -10.07 -9.86 23.84
C CYS A 113 -8.89 -10.67 24.39
N HIS A 114 -8.04 -10.04 25.20
CA HIS A 114 -6.89 -10.68 25.84
C HIS A 114 -7.33 -11.87 26.70
N SER A 115 -8.32 -11.67 27.57
CA SER A 115 -8.84 -12.69 28.49
C SER A 115 -9.51 -13.87 27.78
N ASN A 116 -10.03 -13.65 26.55
CA ASN A 116 -10.73 -14.66 25.76
C ASN A 116 -9.90 -15.22 24.59
N GLY A 117 -8.61 -14.89 24.51
CA GLY A 117 -7.71 -15.38 23.47
C GLY A 117 -8.00 -14.84 22.06
N ILE A 118 -8.79 -13.76 21.96
CA ILE A 118 -9.09 -13.05 20.70
C ILE A 118 -7.92 -12.12 20.39
N LYS A 119 -7.45 -12.12 19.15
CA LYS A 119 -6.30 -11.29 18.76
C LYS A 119 -6.75 -9.87 18.50
N LEU A 120 -6.04 -8.89 19.06
CA LEU A 120 -6.36 -7.47 18.92
C LEU A 120 -5.29 -6.75 18.09
N VAL A 121 -5.75 -5.93 17.15
CA VAL A 121 -4.96 -4.91 16.47
C VAL A 121 -5.62 -3.56 16.68
N VAL A 122 -4.89 -2.56 17.15
CA VAL A 122 -5.39 -1.17 17.27
C VAL A 122 -4.54 -0.27 16.39
N ALA A 123 -5.15 0.51 15.52
CA ALA A 123 -4.45 1.40 14.61
C ALA A 123 -5.13 2.76 14.55
N ASP A 124 -4.36 3.84 14.63
CA ASP A 124 -4.88 5.20 14.45
C ASP A 124 -3.94 6.02 13.59
N THR A 125 -4.52 6.89 12.76
CA THR A 125 -3.81 7.89 11.97
C THR A 125 -4.33 9.28 12.34
N ARG A 126 -3.41 10.24 12.49
CA ARG A 126 -3.67 11.61 12.93
C ARG A 126 -2.78 12.55 12.11
N GLY A 127 -3.29 13.00 10.97
CA GLY A 127 -2.50 13.75 9.98
C GLY A 127 -1.26 12.96 9.56
N LEU A 128 -0.07 13.50 9.87
CA LEU A 128 1.22 12.91 9.54
C LEU A 128 1.72 11.86 10.55
N PHE A 129 0.97 11.60 11.61
CA PHE A 129 1.31 10.60 12.62
C PHE A 129 0.46 9.34 12.47
N GLY A 130 1.06 8.20 12.79
CA GLY A 130 0.38 6.91 12.86
C GLY A 130 0.83 6.12 14.08
N GLN A 131 -0.09 5.36 14.68
CA GLN A 131 0.21 4.35 15.68
C GLN A 131 -0.39 3.00 15.28
N LEU A 132 0.30 1.93 15.69
CA LEU A 132 -0.18 0.57 15.56
C LEU A 132 0.23 -0.23 16.81
N PHE A 133 -0.74 -0.92 17.40
CA PHE A 133 -0.58 -1.78 18.56
C PHE A 133 -1.10 -3.18 18.24
N CYS A 134 -0.40 -4.20 18.73
CA CYS A 134 -0.79 -5.60 18.60
C CYS A 134 -0.78 -6.30 19.97
N ASP A 135 -1.88 -6.97 20.28
CA ASP A 135 -1.98 -7.91 21.39
C ASP A 135 -2.53 -9.25 20.90
N PHE A 136 -1.63 -10.23 20.81
CA PHE A 136 -1.95 -11.57 20.34
C PHE A 136 -2.01 -12.60 21.48
N GLY A 137 -2.24 -12.13 22.71
CA GLY A 137 -2.28 -12.93 23.93
C GLY A 137 -0.89 -13.28 24.46
N GLU A 138 -0.85 -13.85 25.67
CA GLU A 138 0.41 -14.22 26.36
C GLU A 138 1.19 -15.29 25.61
N GLU A 139 0.48 -16.25 25.00
CA GLU A 139 1.05 -17.37 24.27
C GLU A 139 0.60 -17.36 22.80
N MET A 140 1.52 -16.97 21.91
CA MET A 140 1.32 -17.10 20.46
C MET A 140 2.42 -17.94 19.85
N LEU A 141 2.02 -19.06 19.21
CA LEU A 141 2.93 -19.86 18.40
C LEU A 141 3.21 -19.16 17.07
N VAL A 142 4.46 -18.74 16.88
CA VAL A 142 5.00 -18.27 15.61
C VAL A 142 5.76 -19.42 14.95
N ILE A 143 5.23 -19.93 13.84
CA ILE A 143 5.79 -21.09 13.11
C ILE A 143 6.94 -20.72 12.18
N ASP A 144 7.04 -19.44 11.82
CA ASP A 144 8.05 -18.89 10.91
C ASP A 144 8.24 -17.43 11.28
N THR A 145 9.44 -17.05 11.73
CA THR A 145 9.68 -15.70 12.28
C THR A 145 10.15 -14.69 11.24
N ASN A 146 10.74 -15.13 10.13
CA ASN A 146 11.41 -14.24 9.18
C ASN A 146 10.87 -14.35 7.75
N GLY A 147 10.14 -15.41 7.42
CA GLY A 147 9.62 -15.63 6.06
C GLY A 147 10.65 -16.10 5.05
N GLU A 148 11.92 -16.18 5.45
CA GLU A 148 13.02 -16.60 4.58
C GLU A 148 12.94 -18.11 4.36
N GLN A 149 13.36 -18.55 3.18
CA GLN A 149 13.48 -19.98 2.93
C GLN A 149 14.54 -20.57 3.89
N PRO A 150 14.30 -21.76 4.46
CA PRO A 150 15.28 -22.40 5.32
C PRO A 150 16.65 -22.47 4.63
N LEU A 151 17.65 -21.80 5.21
CA LEU A 151 19.00 -21.82 4.69
C LEU A 151 19.61 -23.21 4.89
N SER A 152 20.29 -23.72 3.88
CA SER A 152 21.07 -24.95 3.96
C SER A 152 22.56 -24.59 3.96
N ALA A 153 23.28 -24.96 5.01
CA ALA A 153 24.72 -24.71 5.15
C ALA A 153 25.37 -25.80 6.01
N MET A 154 26.69 -25.98 5.86
CA MET A 154 27.49 -26.84 6.73
C MET A 154 27.85 -26.09 8.02
N ILE A 155 27.44 -26.62 9.17
CA ILE A 155 27.63 -25.98 10.47
C ILE A 155 29.03 -26.32 11.03
N SER A 156 29.76 -25.30 11.49
CA SER A 156 31.09 -25.45 12.12
C SER A 156 31.03 -25.32 13.65
N MET A 157 30.39 -24.28 14.19
CA MET A 157 30.15 -24.10 15.63
C MET A 157 28.93 -23.18 15.87
N ILE A 158 28.37 -23.23 17.08
CA ILE A 158 27.14 -22.51 17.49
C ILE A 158 27.41 -21.72 18.77
N THR A 159 26.96 -20.46 18.82
CA THR A 159 26.88 -19.64 20.03
C THR A 159 25.49 -19.01 20.18
N LYS A 160 25.16 -18.57 21.40
CA LYS A 160 23.82 -18.12 21.82
C LYS A 160 23.83 -16.64 22.18
N VAL A 161 22.86 -15.87 21.68
CA VAL A 161 22.62 -14.47 22.05
C VAL A 161 21.12 -14.24 22.25
N SER A 162 20.73 -13.38 23.20
CA SER A 162 19.33 -12.98 23.46
C SER A 162 19.13 -11.47 23.34
N THR A 163 17.90 -11.09 22.99
CA THR A 163 17.40 -9.75 22.63
C THR A 163 16.70 -9.02 23.79
N LEU A 164 16.39 -7.73 23.59
CA LEU A 164 15.19 -7.04 24.11
C LEU A 164 14.98 -5.69 23.40
N LEU A 165 13.74 -5.34 23.04
CA LEU A 165 13.20 -3.97 22.84
C LEU A 165 11.66 -4.02 22.78
N GLN A 166 10.98 -3.03 23.37
CA GLN A 166 9.50 -2.92 23.54
C GLN A 166 8.79 -2.07 22.46
N PHE A 167 9.51 -1.16 21.80
CA PHE A 167 9.02 -0.37 20.67
C PHE A 167 9.63 -0.87 19.37
N VAL A 168 8.81 -0.93 18.32
CA VAL A 168 9.31 -1.14 16.95
C VAL A 168 9.69 0.22 16.37
N VAL A 169 11.00 0.47 16.26
CA VAL A 169 11.53 1.71 15.69
C VAL A 169 11.34 1.69 14.17
N THR A 170 10.63 2.67 13.63
CA THR A 170 10.40 2.82 12.18
C THR A 170 11.49 3.60 11.48
N ASP A 171 12.10 4.55 12.20
CA ASP A 171 13.17 5.41 11.70
C ASP A 171 14.24 5.54 12.79
N PHE A 172 15.43 5.02 12.52
CA PHE A 172 16.55 5.03 13.47
C PHE A 172 17.14 6.43 13.67
N ALA A 173 16.90 7.39 12.76
CA ALA A 173 17.25 8.79 12.98
C ALA A 173 16.31 9.48 13.99
N LYS A 174 15.14 8.88 14.25
CA LYS A 174 14.09 9.38 15.15
C LYS A 174 13.93 8.48 16.40
N PHE A 175 15.03 7.90 16.88
CA PHE A 175 15.03 6.85 17.91
C PHE A 175 14.28 7.22 19.20
N GLU A 176 14.28 8.50 19.59
CA GLU A 176 13.62 9.00 20.81
C GLU A 176 12.14 9.36 20.61
N ARG A 177 11.67 9.49 19.36
CA ARG A 177 10.29 9.92 19.07
C ARG A 177 9.20 8.95 19.53
N PRO A 178 9.35 7.61 19.48
CA PRO A 178 8.27 6.70 19.88
C PRO A 178 7.72 6.95 21.29
N GLY A 179 8.58 7.24 22.27
CA GLY A 179 8.15 7.56 23.64
C GLY A 179 7.36 8.88 23.72
N GLN A 180 7.82 9.90 22.99
CA GLN A 180 7.15 11.21 22.90
C GLN A 180 5.76 11.08 22.26
N VAL A 181 5.70 10.39 21.12
CA VAL A 181 4.46 10.19 20.36
C VAL A 181 3.46 9.34 21.15
N HIS A 182 3.92 8.33 21.89
CA HIS A 182 3.08 7.55 22.79
C HIS A 182 2.33 8.43 23.80
N LEU A 183 3.04 9.36 24.46
CA LEU A 183 2.44 10.33 25.38
C LEU A 183 1.50 11.28 24.63
N GLY A 184 1.87 11.71 23.43
CA GLY A 184 1.05 12.57 22.57
C GLY A 184 -0.31 11.96 22.21
N PHE A 185 -0.36 10.68 21.83
CA PHE A 185 -1.62 9.99 21.54
C PHE A 185 -2.50 9.81 22.78
N GLN A 186 -1.90 9.50 23.95
CA GLN A 186 -2.65 9.46 25.21
C GLN A 186 -3.22 10.84 25.59
N ALA A 187 -2.43 11.91 25.44
CA ALA A 187 -2.88 13.27 25.65
C ALA A 187 -4.03 13.65 24.70
N LEU A 188 -3.97 13.19 23.44
CA LEU A 188 -5.03 13.41 22.45
C LEU A 188 -6.35 12.76 22.87
N HIS A 189 -6.31 11.54 23.40
CA HIS A 189 -7.48 10.88 23.97
C HIS A 189 -8.06 11.64 25.17
N SER A 190 -7.20 12.12 26.08
CA SER A 190 -7.63 12.97 27.20
C SER A 190 -8.25 14.29 26.73
N TYR A 191 -7.68 14.92 25.72
CA TYR A 191 -8.23 16.12 25.09
C TYR A 191 -9.62 15.85 24.50
N GLN A 192 -9.76 14.78 23.72
CA GLN A 192 -11.02 14.40 23.10
C GLN A 192 -12.10 14.07 24.15
N ARG A 193 -11.74 13.43 25.26
CA ARG A 193 -12.65 13.20 26.38
C ARG A 193 -13.17 14.50 26.98
N LYS A 194 -12.28 15.50 27.15
CA LYS A 194 -12.62 16.80 27.75
C LYS A 194 -13.47 17.67 26.83
N HIS A 195 -13.17 17.68 25.53
CA HIS A 195 -13.77 18.63 24.57
C HIS A 195 -14.77 18.00 23.61
N SER A 196 -14.91 16.67 23.59
CA SER A 196 -15.72 15.91 22.61
C SER A 196 -15.35 16.20 21.14
N ARG A 197 -14.11 16.67 20.90
CA ARG A 197 -13.54 16.94 19.58
C ARG A 197 -12.03 16.78 19.63
N LEU A 198 -11.41 16.64 18.46
CA LEU A 198 -9.96 16.79 18.32
C LEU A 198 -9.56 18.28 18.37
N PRO A 199 -8.28 18.58 18.63
CA PRO A 199 -7.71 19.91 18.40
C PRO A 199 -8.06 20.46 17.01
N LYS A 200 -8.31 21.77 16.92
CA LYS A 200 -8.53 22.43 15.63
C LYS A 200 -7.23 22.47 14.84
N PRO A 201 -7.29 22.36 13.50
CA PRO A 201 -6.10 22.48 12.64
C PRO A 201 -5.29 23.73 12.98
N TRP A 202 -4.00 23.54 13.25
CA TRP A 202 -3.04 24.63 13.48
C TRP A 202 -3.37 25.60 14.62
N CYS A 203 -4.27 25.23 15.54
CA CYS A 203 -4.68 26.11 16.63
C CYS A 203 -3.65 26.16 17.76
N GLN A 204 -3.10 27.35 18.02
CA GLN A 204 -2.06 27.52 19.04
C GLN A 204 -2.55 27.20 20.45
N ALA A 205 -3.75 27.65 20.82
CA ALA A 205 -4.32 27.42 22.14
C ALA A 205 -4.59 25.92 22.39
N ASP A 206 -5.15 25.21 21.40
CA ASP A 206 -5.35 23.76 21.50
C ASP A 206 -4.00 23.01 21.54
N GLY A 207 -2.96 23.53 20.86
CA GLY A 207 -1.60 23.01 20.89
C GLY A 207 -0.94 23.14 22.27
N GLU A 208 -1.07 24.30 22.92
CA GLU A 208 -0.56 24.53 24.27
C GLU A 208 -1.28 23.66 25.30
N GLU A 209 -2.60 23.51 25.19
CA GLU A 209 -3.36 22.61 26.05
C GLU A 209 -2.93 21.14 25.88
N LEU A 210 -2.67 20.69 24.64
CA LEU A 210 -2.20 19.32 24.40
C LEU A 210 -0.83 19.07 25.04
N VAL A 211 0.08 20.05 25.02
CA VAL A 211 1.36 19.97 25.73
C VAL A 211 1.16 19.85 27.24
N SER A 212 0.26 20.65 27.82
CA SER A 212 -0.07 20.54 29.25
C SER A 212 -0.60 19.14 29.61
N LEU A 213 -1.53 18.61 28.82
CA LEU A 213 -2.06 17.26 29.01
C LEU A 213 -0.99 16.18 28.85
N ALA A 214 -0.07 16.31 27.89
CA ALA A 214 1.04 15.38 27.70
C ALA A 214 2.01 15.39 28.89
N LYS A 215 2.28 16.56 29.48
CA LYS A 215 3.07 16.68 30.72
C LYS A 215 2.37 16.04 31.91
N GLU A 216 1.06 16.21 32.04
CA GLU A 216 0.24 15.53 33.07
C GLU A 216 0.30 14.01 32.91
N VAL A 217 0.08 13.48 31.70
CA VAL A 217 0.21 12.05 31.40
C VAL A 217 1.61 11.56 31.75
N ASN A 218 2.67 12.24 31.31
CA ASN A 218 4.05 11.86 31.59
C ASN A 218 4.36 11.82 33.10
N SER A 219 3.79 12.75 33.88
CA SER A 219 3.96 12.78 35.33
C SER A 219 3.36 11.57 36.04
N SER A 220 2.35 10.94 35.44
CA SER A 220 1.71 9.72 35.93
C SER A 220 2.42 8.42 35.49
N GLN A 221 3.37 8.51 34.55
CA GLN A 221 4.13 7.35 34.08
C GLN A 221 5.33 7.02 34.99
N THR A 222 5.74 5.75 34.97
CA THR A 222 6.92 5.26 35.71
C THR A 222 7.77 4.33 34.83
N GLY A 223 9.03 4.12 35.22
CA GLY A 223 9.94 3.22 34.49
C GLY A 223 10.22 3.67 33.06
N SER A 224 10.27 2.72 32.12
CA SER A 224 10.56 2.96 30.71
C SER A 224 9.46 3.72 29.95
N ALA A 225 8.27 3.86 30.55
CA ALA A 225 7.16 4.63 29.97
C ALA A 225 7.24 6.13 30.26
N LYS A 226 8.06 6.53 31.25
CA LYS A 226 8.31 7.94 31.56
C LYS A 226 9.41 8.49 30.66
N VAL A 227 9.17 9.67 30.11
CA VAL A 227 10.13 10.40 29.29
C VAL A 227 10.74 11.52 30.13
N ASP A 228 12.08 11.65 30.13
CA ASP A 228 12.79 12.62 30.97
C ASP A 228 12.53 14.07 30.54
N GLU A 229 12.61 14.34 29.25
CA GLU A 229 12.33 15.65 28.65
C GLU A 229 11.31 15.50 27.52
N LEU A 230 10.17 16.19 27.66
CA LEU A 230 9.11 16.17 26.65
C LEU A 230 9.42 17.19 25.55
N ASP A 231 9.34 16.75 24.29
CA ASP A 231 9.47 17.66 23.14
C ASP A 231 8.15 18.40 22.89
N ASP A 232 8.01 19.57 23.50
CA ASP A 232 6.83 20.44 23.37
C ASP A 232 6.52 20.77 21.89
N THR A 233 7.54 20.90 21.03
CA THR A 233 7.38 21.24 19.61
C THR A 233 6.75 20.08 18.84
N LEU A 234 7.22 18.86 19.09
CA LEU A 234 6.67 17.64 18.51
C LEU A 234 5.20 17.43 18.92
N ILE A 235 4.87 17.62 20.21
CA ILE A 235 3.50 17.49 20.71
C ILE A 235 2.59 18.58 20.14
N LYS A 236 3.07 19.83 20.00
CA LYS A 236 2.33 20.89 19.30
C LYS A 236 2.05 20.53 17.85
N LYS A 237 3.05 20.01 17.12
CA LYS A 237 2.87 19.55 15.73
C LYS A 237 1.82 18.44 15.63
N LEU A 238 1.82 17.48 16.56
CA LEU A 238 0.76 16.47 16.65
C LEU A 238 -0.62 17.12 16.82
N SER A 239 -0.75 18.11 17.70
CA SER A 239 -2.00 18.86 17.86
C SER A 239 -2.46 19.49 16.55
N PHE A 240 -1.58 20.22 15.88
CA PHE A 240 -1.88 20.98 14.67
C PHE A 240 -2.39 20.11 13.52
N VAL A 241 -1.86 18.88 13.38
CA VAL A 241 -2.24 17.96 12.29
C VAL A 241 -3.22 16.88 12.74
N SER A 242 -3.64 16.83 14.01
CA SER A 242 -4.44 15.73 14.56
C SER A 242 -5.81 15.57 13.93
N ALA A 243 -6.40 16.68 13.44
CA ALA A 243 -7.64 16.68 12.68
C ALA A 243 -7.44 16.26 11.20
N GLY A 244 -6.20 16.03 10.77
CA GLY A 244 -5.88 15.58 9.43
C GLY A 244 -6.23 14.11 9.19
N ASP A 245 -6.62 13.82 7.95
CA ASP A 245 -6.90 12.47 7.46
C ASP A 245 -6.27 12.33 6.05
N LEU A 246 -5.14 11.60 5.98
CA LEU A 246 -4.29 11.55 4.79
C LEU A 246 -4.29 10.15 4.19
N ALA A 247 -4.66 10.05 2.91
CA ALA A 247 -4.66 8.77 2.18
C ALA A 247 -3.31 8.02 2.22
N PRO A 248 -2.13 8.68 2.05
CA PRO A 248 -0.85 7.97 2.12
C PRO A 248 -0.55 7.35 3.49
N ILE A 249 -0.86 8.05 4.58
CA ILE A 249 -0.63 7.56 5.95
C ILE A 249 -1.58 6.40 6.25
N ASN A 250 -2.84 6.50 5.81
CA ASN A 250 -3.79 5.40 5.89
C ASN A 250 -3.37 4.18 5.06
N ALA A 251 -2.84 4.38 3.85
CA ALA A 251 -2.31 3.32 3.01
C ALA A 251 -1.14 2.59 3.70
N PHE A 252 -0.20 3.36 4.27
CA PHE A 252 0.97 2.82 4.95
C PHE A 252 0.58 2.04 6.22
N ILE A 253 -0.09 2.69 7.18
CA ILE A 253 -0.47 2.04 8.45
C ILE A 253 -1.51 0.95 8.21
N GLY A 254 -2.44 1.15 7.27
CA GLY A 254 -3.47 0.16 6.93
C GLY A 254 -2.89 -1.11 6.30
N GLY A 255 -1.86 -0.97 5.46
CA GLY A 255 -1.10 -2.12 4.93
C GLY A 255 -0.38 -2.90 6.04
N LEU A 256 0.29 -2.20 6.97
CA LEU A 256 0.96 -2.82 8.12
C LEU A 256 -0.05 -3.53 9.03
N ALA A 257 -1.13 -2.85 9.42
CA ALA A 257 -2.16 -3.41 10.29
C ALA A 257 -2.86 -4.62 9.66
N ALA A 258 -3.15 -4.59 8.35
CA ALA A 258 -3.68 -5.75 7.65
C ALA A 258 -2.68 -6.92 7.64
N GLN A 259 -1.39 -6.66 7.48
CA GLN A 259 -0.37 -7.69 7.59
C GLN A 259 -0.33 -8.28 9.00
N GLU A 260 -0.45 -7.47 10.06
CA GLU A 260 -0.53 -7.97 11.44
C GLU A 260 -1.78 -8.85 11.67
N VAL A 261 -2.93 -8.52 11.06
CA VAL A 261 -4.11 -9.41 11.05
C VAL A 261 -3.78 -10.77 10.41
N MET A 262 -3.03 -10.79 9.31
CA MET A 262 -2.60 -12.04 8.68
C MET A 262 -1.67 -12.85 9.59
N LYS A 263 -0.74 -12.19 10.28
CA LYS A 263 0.16 -12.84 11.26
C LYS A 263 -0.65 -13.44 12.40
N ALA A 264 -1.61 -12.70 12.95
CA ALA A 264 -2.50 -13.15 14.01
C ALA A 264 -3.27 -14.43 13.63
N CYS A 265 -3.82 -14.48 12.42
CA CYS A 265 -4.58 -15.64 11.94
C CYS A 265 -3.68 -16.87 11.66
N THR A 266 -2.44 -16.65 11.24
CA THR A 266 -1.61 -17.72 10.65
C THR A 266 -0.47 -18.21 11.53
N GLY A 267 0.01 -17.40 12.47
CA GLY A 267 1.28 -17.63 13.15
C GLY A 267 2.51 -17.53 12.24
N LYS A 268 2.38 -17.02 11.00
CA LYS A 268 3.48 -16.84 10.05
C LYS A 268 3.96 -15.40 10.10
N PHE A 269 5.28 -15.23 10.10
CA PHE A 269 6.05 -14.00 10.34
C PHE A 269 6.00 -13.52 11.78
N MET A 270 7.09 -12.90 12.24
CA MET A 270 7.17 -12.28 13.55
C MET A 270 6.18 -11.10 13.67
N PRO A 271 5.23 -11.14 14.62
CA PRO A 271 4.37 -10.01 14.93
C PRO A 271 5.14 -8.82 15.47
N MET A 272 4.55 -7.63 15.34
CA MET A 272 5.03 -6.50 16.13
C MET A 272 4.82 -6.72 17.62
N LYS A 273 5.80 -6.31 18.43
CA LYS A 273 5.77 -6.42 19.89
C LYS A 273 6.29 -5.13 20.52
N GLN A 274 5.44 -4.20 20.95
CA GLN A 274 3.97 -4.18 20.77
C GLN A 274 3.48 -2.93 20.07
N TRP A 275 4.20 -1.82 20.26
CA TRP A 275 3.86 -0.52 19.73
C TRP A 275 4.77 -0.16 18.57
N LEU A 276 4.16 0.35 17.51
CA LEU A 276 4.82 1.04 16.41
C LEU A 276 4.25 2.46 16.33
N TYR A 277 5.14 3.43 16.31
CA TYR A 277 4.83 4.84 16.05
C TYR A 277 5.56 5.27 14.80
N PHE A 278 4.86 6.03 13.97
CA PHE A 278 5.39 6.57 12.72
C PHE A 278 5.01 8.04 12.61
N ASP A 279 5.90 8.85 12.05
CA ASP A 279 5.60 10.19 11.61
C ASP A 279 6.30 10.52 10.28
N ALA A 280 5.64 11.34 9.46
CA ALA A 280 6.18 11.90 8.23
C ALA A 280 6.19 13.43 8.29
N LEU A 281 6.67 14.00 9.41
CA LEU A 281 6.66 15.46 9.64
C LEU A 281 7.48 16.25 8.60
N GLU A 282 8.41 15.61 7.92
CA GLU A 282 9.21 16.18 6.85
C GLU A 282 8.37 16.52 5.61
N CYS A 283 7.11 16.08 5.54
CA CYS A 283 6.15 16.52 4.51
C CYS A 283 5.56 17.92 4.77
N LEU A 284 5.75 18.50 5.96
CA LEU A 284 5.34 19.87 6.23
C LEU A 284 6.29 20.85 5.50
N PRO A 285 5.77 22.01 5.03
CA PRO A 285 6.61 23.01 4.37
C PRO A 285 7.71 23.52 5.32
N GLU A 286 8.93 23.68 4.79
CA GLU A 286 10.08 24.19 5.55
C GLU A 286 9.89 25.66 5.95
N GLU A 287 10.29 26.00 7.18
CA GLU A 287 10.13 27.35 7.76
C GLU A 287 11.01 28.41 7.06
N GLU A 288 12.09 28.03 6.38
CA GLU A 288 13.09 28.96 5.81
C GLU A 288 12.79 29.46 4.37
N GLY A 289 11.61 29.17 3.81
CA GLY A 289 11.26 29.66 2.47
C GLY A 289 9.79 29.63 2.08
N GLY A 290 8.91 29.09 2.94
CA GLY A 290 7.46 29.03 2.73
C GLY A 290 6.69 30.00 3.61
N ALA A 291 5.48 30.40 3.19
CA ALA A 291 4.54 31.06 4.10
C ALA A 291 4.15 30.07 5.21
N MET A 292 4.28 30.47 6.48
CA MET A 292 3.81 29.66 7.61
C MET A 292 2.32 29.34 7.44
N LEU A 293 1.96 28.06 7.62
CA LEU A 293 0.58 27.61 7.59
C LEU A 293 -0.20 28.25 8.74
N THR A 294 -1.37 28.81 8.43
CA THR A 294 -2.24 29.48 9.39
C THR A 294 -3.48 28.64 9.70
N GLU A 295 -4.17 28.93 10.81
CA GLU A 295 -5.47 28.35 11.13
C GLU A 295 -6.50 28.55 9.99
N GLU A 296 -6.43 29.68 9.28
CA GLU A 296 -7.34 30.01 8.17
C GLU A 296 -7.04 29.18 6.90
N ASP A 297 -5.76 28.99 6.58
CA ASP A 297 -5.34 28.17 5.43
C ASP A 297 -5.82 26.71 5.60
N CYS A 298 -5.84 26.23 6.84
CA CYS A 298 -6.15 24.84 7.20
C CYS A 298 -7.59 24.63 7.71
N ALA A 299 -8.43 25.67 7.69
CA ALA A 299 -9.82 25.58 8.12
C ALA A 299 -10.66 24.74 7.14
N PRO A 300 -11.62 23.91 7.63
CA PRO A 300 -12.51 23.11 6.78
C PRO A 300 -13.28 23.96 5.77
N ARG A 301 -13.51 23.41 4.57
CA ARG A 301 -14.18 24.09 3.45
C ARG A 301 -15.45 23.36 2.98
N ASN A 302 -15.89 22.34 3.71
CA ASN A 302 -16.94 21.41 3.28
C ASN A 302 -16.58 20.77 1.92
N SER A 303 -15.32 20.39 1.81
CA SER A 303 -14.74 19.76 0.63
C SER A 303 -14.32 18.35 0.97
N ARG A 304 -14.32 17.48 -0.04
CA ARG A 304 -13.77 16.12 0.09
C ARG A 304 -12.30 16.09 0.51
N TYR A 305 -11.59 17.21 0.38
CA TYR A 305 -10.18 17.35 0.75
C TYR A 305 -9.99 17.96 2.15
N ASP A 306 -11.04 18.17 2.95
CA ASP A 306 -10.95 18.81 4.27
C ASP A 306 -9.96 18.10 5.22
N GLY A 307 -9.86 16.76 5.15
CA GLY A 307 -8.89 16.00 5.93
C GLY A 307 -7.43 16.27 5.51
N GLN A 308 -7.18 16.57 4.24
CA GLN A 308 -5.85 16.92 3.73
C GLN A 308 -5.52 18.40 3.94
N ILE A 309 -6.50 19.28 3.71
CA ILE A 309 -6.38 20.73 3.94
C ILE A 309 -6.07 21.03 5.41
N ALA A 310 -6.62 20.26 6.36
CA ALA A 310 -6.30 20.39 7.78
C ALA A 310 -4.80 20.24 8.10
N VAL A 311 -4.03 19.57 7.24
CA VAL A 311 -2.58 19.39 7.42
C VAL A 311 -1.79 20.39 6.59
N PHE A 312 -2.08 20.48 5.29
CA PHE A 312 -1.23 21.18 4.32
C PHE A 312 -1.79 22.53 3.85
N GLY A 313 -3.02 22.87 4.24
CA GLY A 313 -3.70 24.08 3.81
C GLY A 313 -4.25 24.05 2.38
N ILE A 314 -5.13 25.00 2.08
CA ILE A 314 -5.82 25.10 0.79
C ILE A 314 -4.87 25.36 -0.39
N LYS A 315 -3.78 26.11 -0.16
CA LYS A 315 -2.82 26.49 -1.22
C LYS A 315 -2.13 25.27 -1.84
N LEU A 316 -1.71 24.30 -1.02
CA LEU A 316 -1.14 23.06 -1.55
C LEU A 316 -2.20 22.23 -2.30
N GLN A 317 -3.44 22.21 -1.80
CA GLN A 317 -4.54 21.50 -2.48
C GLN A 317 -4.80 22.05 -3.89
N GLU A 318 -4.76 23.37 -4.06
CA GLU A 318 -4.88 24.02 -5.37
C GLU A 318 -3.70 23.70 -6.29
N GLU A 319 -2.50 23.57 -5.74
CA GLU A 319 -1.31 23.20 -6.52
C GLU A 319 -1.36 21.74 -6.97
N LEU A 320 -1.80 20.82 -6.10
CA LEU A 320 -2.02 19.41 -6.42
C LEU A 320 -3.01 19.23 -7.58
N ALA A 321 -4.07 20.04 -7.62
CA ALA A 321 -5.08 19.99 -8.69
C ALA A 321 -4.54 20.35 -10.08
N LYS A 322 -3.43 21.11 -10.14
CA LYS A 322 -2.78 21.54 -11.39
C LYS A 322 -1.68 20.57 -11.85
N GLN A 323 -1.36 19.55 -11.05
CA GLN A 323 -0.23 18.69 -11.35
C GLN A 323 -0.45 17.81 -12.58
N ARG A 324 0.60 17.67 -13.39
CA ARG A 324 0.63 16.73 -14.52
C ARG A 324 1.65 15.62 -14.27
N TYR A 325 1.16 14.40 -14.08
CA TYR A 325 2.00 13.25 -13.71
C TYR A 325 1.87 12.10 -14.70
N PHE A 326 3.00 11.46 -14.99
CA PHE A 326 3.06 10.23 -15.78
C PHE A 326 3.30 9.03 -14.88
N LEU A 327 2.33 8.13 -14.82
CA LEU A 327 2.41 6.86 -14.11
C LEU A 327 2.76 5.73 -15.09
N VAL A 328 3.90 5.09 -14.86
CA VAL A 328 4.37 3.98 -15.71
C VAL A 328 4.11 2.64 -15.03
N GLY A 329 3.07 1.95 -15.48
CA GLY A 329 2.58 0.69 -14.94
C GLY A 329 1.27 0.85 -14.18
N ALA A 330 0.31 -0.04 -14.45
CA ALA A 330 -1.00 -0.13 -13.82
C ALA A 330 -1.17 -1.47 -13.06
N GLY A 331 -0.04 -2.05 -12.63
CA GLY A 331 0.01 -3.24 -11.78
C GLY A 331 -0.39 -2.97 -10.32
N ALA A 332 0.16 -3.75 -9.37
CA ALA A 332 -0.20 -3.65 -7.96
C ALA A 332 0.12 -2.26 -7.37
N ILE A 333 1.36 -1.79 -7.57
CA ILE A 333 1.80 -0.45 -7.16
C ILE A 333 0.99 0.63 -7.90
N GLY A 334 0.76 0.45 -9.20
CA GLY A 334 0.02 1.41 -10.03
C GLY A 334 -1.42 1.62 -9.55
N CYS A 335 -2.12 0.54 -9.16
CA CYS A 335 -3.45 0.63 -8.59
C CYS A 335 -3.48 1.45 -7.28
N GLU A 336 -2.52 1.23 -6.40
CA GLU A 336 -2.42 1.96 -5.12
C GLU A 336 -2.03 3.44 -5.34
N LEU A 337 -1.11 3.72 -6.27
CA LEU A 337 -0.75 5.09 -6.63
C LEU A 337 -1.93 5.85 -7.22
N LEU A 338 -2.70 5.24 -8.13
CA LEU A 338 -3.88 5.89 -8.71
C LEU A 338 -4.98 6.15 -7.68
N LYS A 339 -5.22 5.22 -6.75
CA LYS A 339 -6.10 5.44 -5.60
C LYS A 339 -5.64 6.63 -4.78
N ASN A 340 -4.36 6.68 -4.42
CA ASN A 340 -3.80 7.79 -3.65
C ASN A 340 -3.86 9.12 -4.42
N PHE A 341 -3.55 9.15 -5.71
CA PHE A 341 -3.68 10.35 -6.56
C PHE A 341 -5.13 10.87 -6.57
N ALA A 342 -6.11 9.97 -6.70
CA ALA A 342 -7.52 10.33 -6.63
C ALA A 342 -7.89 10.93 -5.27
N MET A 343 -7.43 10.36 -4.16
CA MET A 343 -7.77 10.85 -2.82
C MET A 343 -7.04 12.15 -2.46
N ILE A 344 -5.78 12.31 -2.88
CA ILE A 344 -4.99 13.53 -2.73
C ILE A 344 -5.58 14.68 -3.58
N GLY A 345 -6.32 14.37 -4.65
CA GLY A 345 -6.84 15.37 -5.59
C GLY A 345 -5.79 15.83 -6.60
N LEU A 346 -4.79 14.99 -6.87
CA LEU A 346 -3.81 15.21 -7.93
C LEU A 346 -4.55 15.30 -9.27
N ALA A 347 -4.24 16.31 -10.09
CA ALA A 347 -4.94 16.55 -11.35
C ALA A 347 -6.47 16.69 -11.22
N GLY A 348 -6.95 17.18 -10.07
CA GLY A 348 -8.36 17.47 -9.80
C GLY A 348 -8.90 18.75 -10.47
N GLY A 349 -8.08 19.43 -11.28
CA GLY A 349 -8.40 20.69 -11.97
C GLY A 349 -7.77 20.74 -13.37
N GLU A 350 -6.86 21.69 -13.60
CA GLU A 350 -6.21 21.89 -14.90
C GLU A 350 -5.11 20.86 -15.22
N GLY A 351 -4.72 20.04 -14.24
CA GLY A 351 -3.72 18.99 -14.40
C GLY A 351 -4.19 17.77 -15.21
N GLU A 352 -3.33 16.75 -15.28
CA GLU A 352 -3.64 15.45 -15.89
C GLU A 352 -2.74 14.33 -15.34
N VAL A 353 -3.34 13.17 -15.03
CA VAL A 353 -2.61 11.92 -14.84
C VAL A 353 -2.64 11.13 -16.14
N ILE A 354 -1.47 10.77 -16.66
CA ILE A 354 -1.34 9.82 -17.77
C ILE A 354 -0.86 8.51 -17.17
N VAL A 355 -1.60 7.42 -17.35
CA VAL A 355 -1.18 6.07 -16.94
C VAL A 355 -0.96 5.21 -18.16
N THR A 356 0.18 4.54 -18.26
CA THR A 356 0.44 3.59 -19.35
C THR A 356 0.75 2.19 -18.84
N ASP A 357 0.15 1.19 -19.48
CA ASP A 357 0.44 -0.22 -19.26
C ASP A 357 0.02 -1.00 -20.51
N MET A 358 0.89 -1.87 -21.01
CA MET A 358 0.63 -2.69 -22.20
C MET A 358 -0.14 -3.98 -21.88
N ASP A 359 -0.26 -4.33 -20.61
CA ASP A 359 -0.80 -5.61 -20.21
C ASP A 359 -2.34 -5.56 -20.11
N THR A 360 -2.93 -6.71 -20.41
CA THR A 360 -4.32 -7.02 -20.07
C THR A 360 -4.43 -7.56 -18.64
N ILE A 361 -5.62 -7.46 -18.06
CA ILE A 361 -5.93 -7.97 -16.73
C ILE A 361 -6.05 -9.49 -16.76
N GLU A 362 -5.36 -10.16 -15.84
CA GLU A 362 -5.47 -11.59 -15.59
C GLU A 362 -6.13 -11.91 -14.24
N LYS A 363 -6.68 -13.12 -14.11
CA LYS A 363 -7.26 -13.60 -12.83
C LYS A 363 -6.24 -13.55 -11.67
N SER A 364 -4.98 -13.83 -11.96
CA SER A 364 -3.87 -13.82 -10.99
C SER A 364 -3.57 -12.41 -10.44
N ASN A 365 -4.06 -11.35 -11.09
CA ASN A 365 -3.82 -9.96 -10.71
C ASN A 365 -4.78 -9.49 -9.61
N LEU A 366 -6.00 -10.02 -9.60
CA LEU A 366 -7.12 -9.55 -8.76
C LEU A 366 -6.84 -9.65 -7.26
N ASN A 367 -5.88 -10.47 -6.82
CA ASN A 367 -5.52 -10.60 -5.41
C ASN A 367 -4.74 -9.39 -4.85
N ARG A 368 -4.25 -8.49 -5.72
CA ARG A 368 -3.39 -7.35 -5.35
C ARG A 368 -3.57 -6.09 -6.22
N GLN A 369 -4.44 -6.15 -7.22
CA GLN A 369 -4.77 -5.04 -8.13
C GLN A 369 -6.26 -4.72 -7.98
N PHE A 370 -6.61 -4.12 -6.84
CA PHE A 370 -7.99 -4.03 -6.35
C PHE A 370 -8.90 -3.09 -7.17
N LEU A 371 -8.33 -2.31 -8.10
CA LEU A 371 -9.12 -1.51 -9.05
C LEU A 371 -9.83 -2.38 -10.09
N PHE A 372 -9.40 -3.64 -10.24
CA PHE A 372 -9.95 -4.58 -11.21
C PHE A 372 -10.93 -5.53 -10.56
N ARG A 373 -11.85 -6.06 -11.37
CA ARG A 373 -12.84 -7.06 -10.96
C ARG A 373 -12.76 -8.30 -11.84
N PRO A 374 -13.37 -9.43 -11.43
CA PRO A 374 -13.41 -10.63 -12.25
C PRO A 374 -13.96 -10.43 -13.67
N TRP A 375 -14.88 -9.48 -13.85
CA TRP A 375 -15.46 -9.12 -15.16
C TRP A 375 -14.58 -8.19 -16.01
N ASP A 376 -13.43 -7.77 -15.51
CA ASP A 376 -12.46 -6.95 -16.24
C ASP A 376 -11.31 -7.77 -16.83
N VAL A 377 -11.27 -9.09 -16.59
CA VAL A 377 -10.27 -9.98 -17.20
C VAL A 377 -10.29 -9.81 -18.72
N THR A 378 -9.10 -9.79 -19.34
CA THR A 378 -8.82 -9.46 -20.74
C THR A 378 -8.97 -7.99 -21.15
N LYS A 379 -9.45 -7.09 -20.29
CA LYS A 379 -9.39 -5.64 -20.56
C LYS A 379 -8.01 -5.08 -20.26
N MET A 380 -7.69 -3.92 -20.82
CA MET A 380 -6.41 -3.24 -20.58
C MET A 380 -6.35 -2.66 -19.17
N LYS A 381 -5.22 -2.87 -18.47
CA LYS A 381 -5.06 -2.43 -17.08
C LYS A 381 -5.20 -0.92 -16.95
N SER A 382 -4.52 -0.15 -17.80
CA SER A 382 -4.46 1.32 -17.73
C SER A 382 -5.83 1.98 -17.89
N GLU A 383 -6.59 1.60 -18.92
CA GLU A 383 -7.94 2.14 -19.18
C GLU A 383 -8.93 1.76 -18.08
N THR A 384 -8.90 0.49 -17.64
CA THR A 384 -9.78 0.00 -16.58
C THR A 384 -9.48 0.70 -15.25
N ALA A 385 -8.19 0.88 -14.92
CA ALA A 385 -7.78 1.59 -13.70
C ALA A 385 -8.19 3.06 -13.75
N ALA A 386 -8.02 3.72 -14.90
CA ALA A 386 -8.46 5.10 -15.11
C ALA A 386 -9.98 5.26 -14.91
N ALA A 387 -10.78 4.32 -15.42
CA ALA A 387 -12.22 4.31 -15.22
C ALA A 387 -12.60 4.09 -13.74
N ALA A 388 -11.92 3.18 -13.04
CA ALA A 388 -12.17 2.90 -11.63
C ALA A 388 -11.90 4.14 -10.74
N VAL A 389 -10.76 4.83 -10.95
CA VAL A 389 -10.43 6.00 -10.12
C VAL A 389 -11.30 7.23 -10.40
N LYS A 390 -11.81 7.39 -11.63
CA LYS A 390 -12.84 8.41 -11.93
C LYS A 390 -14.11 8.22 -11.12
N GLN A 391 -14.46 6.99 -10.75
CA GLN A 391 -15.58 6.75 -9.84
C GLN A 391 -15.24 7.14 -8.39
N MET A 392 -13.98 6.99 -7.97
CA MET A 392 -13.53 7.38 -6.63
C MET A 392 -13.46 8.90 -6.48
N ASN A 393 -12.95 9.58 -7.51
CA ASN A 393 -12.91 11.03 -7.60
C ASN A 393 -13.29 11.51 -9.01
N PRO A 394 -14.52 12.01 -9.22
CA PRO A 394 -14.95 12.50 -10.53
C PRO A 394 -14.11 13.68 -11.06
N SER A 395 -13.44 14.43 -10.19
CA SER A 395 -12.64 15.60 -10.58
C SER A 395 -11.29 15.23 -11.17
N ILE A 396 -10.79 14.00 -10.99
CA ILE A 396 -9.48 13.61 -11.53
C ILE A 396 -9.51 13.56 -13.05
N ARG A 397 -8.63 14.33 -13.71
CA ARG A 397 -8.34 14.16 -15.14
C ARG A 397 -7.31 13.06 -15.31
N ILE A 398 -7.73 11.94 -15.87
CA ILE A 398 -6.89 10.79 -16.14
C ILE A 398 -7.13 10.19 -17.53
N THR A 399 -6.03 9.82 -18.19
CA THR A 399 -5.96 9.21 -19.51
C THR A 399 -5.16 7.91 -19.44
N GLY A 400 -5.73 6.81 -19.97
CA GLY A 400 -5.09 5.50 -20.02
C GLY A 400 -4.47 5.23 -21.38
N HIS A 401 -3.16 4.99 -21.43
CA HIS A 401 -2.41 4.58 -22.60
C HIS A 401 -2.06 3.08 -22.54
N GLN A 402 -1.84 2.46 -23.70
CA GLN A 402 -1.58 1.03 -23.83
C GLN A 402 -0.14 0.73 -24.28
N ASN A 403 0.74 1.72 -24.21
CA ASN A 403 2.05 1.66 -24.83
C ASN A 403 3.07 1.08 -23.85
N ARG A 404 3.88 0.12 -24.32
CA ARG A 404 5.06 -0.34 -23.58
C ARG A 404 6.10 0.77 -23.57
N VAL A 405 6.43 1.29 -22.40
CA VAL A 405 7.46 2.31 -22.29
C VAL A 405 8.82 1.72 -22.63
N GLY A 406 9.53 2.40 -23.53
CA GLY A 406 10.81 1.99 -24.07
C GLY A 406 11.14 2.78 -25.35
N PRO A 407 12.33 2.55 -25.94
CA PRO A 407 12.80 3.29 -27.12
C PRO A 407 11.82 3.29 -28.30
N GLU A 408 11.03 2.22 -28.45
CA GLU A 408 10.07 2.07 -29.54
C GLU A 408 8.88 3.05 -29.44
N THR A 409 8.64 3.64 -28.27
CA THR A 409 7.50 4.51 -27.99
C THR A 409 7.86 5.97 -27.77
N GLU A 410 9.12 6.36 -28.01
CA GLU A 410 9.57 7.77 -27.92
C GLU A 410 8.86 8.70 -28.90
N ARG A 411 8.24 8.17 -29.97
CA ARG A 411 7.37 8.98 -30.86
C ARG A 411 6.04 9.35 -30.22
N VAL A 412 5.62 8.62 -29.19
CA VAL A 412 4.39 8.88 -28.42
C VAL A 412 4.73 9.70 -27.18
N TYR A 413 5.86 9.36 -26.54
CA TYR A 413 6.40 10.04 -25.36
C TYR A 413 7.62 10.86 -25.73
N ASP A 414 7.38 11.85 -26.60
CA ASP A 414 8.37 12.74 -27.18
C ASP A 414 8.77 13.88 -26.22
N ASP A 415 9.53 14.84 -26.75
CA ASP A 415 10.00 16.00 -25.99
C ASP A 415 8.83 16.81 -25.43
N ASP A 416 7.82 17.13 -26.25
CA ASP A 416 6.63 17.89 -25.85
C ASP A 416 5.87 17.19 -24.72
N PHE A 417 5.73 15.86 -24.80
CA PHE A 417 5.12 15.07 -23.73
C PHE A 417 5.87 15.25 -22.42
N PHE A 418 7.18 14.96 -22.40
CA PHE A 418 7.97 15.02 -21.16
C PHE A 418 8.09 16.45 -20.64
N GLU A 419 8.30 17.46 -21.49
CA GLU A 419 8.42 18.86 -21.07
C GLU A 419 7.19 19.33 -20.30
N SER A 420 6.00 18.87 -20.71
CA SER A 420 4.73 19.21 -20.08
C SER A 420 4.49 18.57 -18.70
N LEU A 421 5.28 17.57 -18.30
CA LEU A 421 5.10 16.88 -17.03
C LEU A 421 5.70 17.67 -15.85
N HIS A 422 5.08 17.54 -14.68
CA HIS A 422 5.65 17.97 -13.41
C HIS A 422 6.41 16.86 -12.71
N GLY A 423 6.07 15.59 -12.96
CA GLY A 423 6.77 14.44 -12.38
C GLY A 423 6.36 13.11 -12.99
N VAL A 424 7.13 12.09 -12.66
CA VAL A 424 6.93 10.70 -13.09
C VAL A 424 6.85 9.81 -11.85
N ALA A 425 5.96 8.81 -11.87
CA ALA A 425 5.92 7.76 -10.87
C ALA A 425 6.03 6.38 -11.55
N ASN A 426 6.98 5.57 -11.11
CA ASN A 426 7.16 4.22 -11.60
C ASN A 426 6.38 3.21 -10.76
N ALA A 427 5.74 2.27 -11.46
CA ALA A 427 5.06 1.10 -10.92
C ALA A 427 5.42 -0.15 -11.73
N LEU A 428 6.72 -0.29 -11.99
CA LEU A 428 7.32 -1.27 -12.90
C LEU A 428 7.68 -2.58 -12.19
N ASP A 429 7.90 -3.65 -12.96
CA ASP A 429 8.25 -4.98 -12.45
C ASP A 429 9.63 -5.49 -12.91
N ASN A 430 10.30 -4.76 -13.80
CA ASN A 430 11.61 -5.11 -14.34
C ASN A 430 12.60 -3.94 -14.24
N VAL A 431 13.90 -4.25 -14.17
CA VAL A 431 14.97 -3.26 -13.99
C VAL A 431 15.22 -2.47 -15.28
N ASP A 432 15.07 -3.07 -16.45
CA ASP A 432 15.32 -2.40 -17.73
C ASP A 432 14.41 -1.20 -17.95
N ALA A 433 13.11 -1.35 -17.70
CA ALA A 433 12.14 -0.25 -17.80
C ALA A 433 12.41 0.84 -16.75
N ARG A 434 12.85 0.48 -15.53
CA ARG A 434 13.24 1.45 -14.50
C ARG A 434 14.44 2.28 -14.96
N MET A 435 15.47 1.61 -15.46
CA MET A 435 16.69 2.24 -15.99
C MET A 435 16.41 3.11 -17.22
N TYR A 436 15.44 2.72 -18.06
CA TYR A 436 14.97 3.56 -19.16
C TYR A 436 14.28 4.83 -18.63
N MET A 437 13.33 4.69 -17.71
CA MET A 437 12.61 5.84 -17.16
C MET A 437 13.49 6.79 -16.36
N ASP A 438 14.44 6.26 -15.60
CA ASP A 438 15.46 7.05 -14.91
C ASP A 438 16.24 7.94 -15.89
N ARG A 439 16.76 7.36 -16.98
CA ARG A 439 17.48 8.11 -18.03
C ARG A 439 16.63 9.21 -18.67
N ARG A 440 15.36 8.93 -18.98
CA ARG A 440 14.43 9.94 -19.53
C ARG A 440 14.19 11.05 -18.51
N CYS A 441 13.95 10.72 -17.24
CA CYS A 441 13.72 11.71 -16.18
C CYS A 441 14.95 12.58 -15.93
N VAL A 442 16.16 12.02 -15.95
CA VAL A 442 17.42 12.78 -15.86
C VAL A 442 17.56 13.72 -17.06
N TYR A 443 17.30 13.24 -18.28
CA TYR A 443 17.40 14.05 -19.50
C TYR A 443 16.45 15.26 -19.49
N TYR A 444 15.16 15.05 -19.19
CA TYR A 444 14.15 16.11 -19.13
C TYR A 444 14.04 16.82 -17.77
N ARG A 445 14.91 16.48 -16.81
CA ARG A 445 14.95 17.05 -15.46
C ARG A 445 13.60 16.97 -14.76
N LYS A 446 12.97 15.80 -14.80
CA LYS A 446 11.71 15.52 -14.11
C LYS A 446 11.96 14.75 -12.81
N PRO A 447 11.30 15.13 -11.70
CA PRO A 447 11.25 14.31 -10.50
C PRO A 447 10.72 12.91 -10.83
N LEU A 448 11.34 11.90 -10.22
CA LEU A 448 10.93 10.50 -10.36
C LEU A 448 10.68 9.88 -8.98
N LEU A 449 9.49 9.30 -8.82
CA LEU A 449 9.12 8.47 -7.68
C LEU A 449 9.28 6.99 -8.08
N GLU A 450 10.26 6.30 -7.49
CA GLU A 450 10.55 4.89 -7.76
C GLU A 450 10.14 4.01 -6.57
N SER A 451 9.60 2.82 -6.86
CA SER A 451 9.24 1.85 -5.82
C SER A 451 9.24 0.41 -6.33
N GLY A 452 9.56 -0.52 -5.42
CA GLY A 452 9.63 -1.95 -5.71
C GLY A 452 9.06 -2.78 -4.56
N THR A 453 8.57 -3.98 -4.87
CA THR A 453 8.10 -4.95 -3.88
C THR A 453 8.56 -6.36 -4.23
N LEU A 454 8.88 -7.16 -3.21
CA LEU A 454 9.20 -8.58 -3.33
C LEU A 454 8.66 -9.32 -2.10
N GLY A 455 7.49 -9.96 -2.24
CA GLY A 455 6.83 -10.62 -1.11
C GLY A 455 6.46 -9.61 -0.02
N THR A 456 7.02 -9.77 1.19
CA THR A 456 6.81 -8.86 2.33
C THR A 456 7.83 -7.71 2.37
N LYS A 457 8.74 -7.62 1.40
CA LYS A 457 9.76 -6.57 1.29
C LYS A 457 9.29 -5.49 0.32
N GLY A 458 9.70 -4.26 0.57
CA GLY A 458 9.50 -3.14 -0.35
C GLY A 458 10.55 -2.07 -0.16
N ASN A 459 10.76 -1.26 -1.19
CA ASN A 459 11.67 -0.11 -1.18
C ASN A 459 11.02 1.07 -1.89
N VAL A 460 11.44 2.28 -1.50
CA VAL A 460 11.05 3.55 -2.14
C VAL A 460 12.32 4.37 -2.34
N GLN A 461 12.45 5.00 -3.49
CA GLN A 461 13.52 5.95 -3.79
C GLN A 461 12.92 7.17 -4.51
N VAL A 462 13.38 8.35 -4.14
CA VAL A 462 13.01 9.61 -4.81
C VAL A 462 14.22 10.17 -5.54
N VAL A 463 14.02 10.58 -6.78
CA VAL A 463 15.04 11.27 -7.59
C VAL A 463 14.56 12.69 -7.85
N ILE A 464 15.26 13.67 -7.26
CA ILE A 464 14.98 15.09 -7.42
C ILE A 464 16.07 15.73 -8.29
N PRO A 465 15.71 16.35 -9.43
CA PRO A 465 16.67 17.01 -10.31
C PRO A 465 17.55 18.00 -9.56
N PHE A 466 18.85 17.94 -9.82
CA PHE A 466 19.87 18.83 -9.23
C PHE A 466 20.04 18.72 -7.69
N LEU A 467 19.47 17.69 -7.05
CA LEU A 467 19.57 17.49 -5.60
C LEU A 467 20.07 16.09 -5.24
N THR A 468 19.41 15.04 -5.75
CA THR A 468 19.77 13.65 -5.43
C THR A 468 20.51 12.98 -6.59
N GLU A 469 21.11 11.82 -6.32
CA GLU A 469 21.53 10.93 -7.40
C GLU A 469 20.34 10.31 -8.14
N SER A 470 20.60 9.75 -9.33
CA SER A 470 19.62 9.02 -10.14
C SER A 470 19.50 7.56 -9.69
N TYR A 471 18.44 6.86 -10.11
CA TYR A 471 18.27 5.43 -9.76
C TYR A 471 19.47 4.59 -10.25
N SER A 472 19.94 4.86 -11.47
CA SER A 472 21.06 4.15 -12.09
C SER A 472 22.45 4.50 -11.54
N SER A 473 22.55 5.42 -10.58
CA SER A 473 23.82 5.80 -9.95
C SER A 473 24.36 4.73 -8.98
N SER A 474 23.48 3.86 -8.48
CA SER A 474 23.83 2.71 -7.65
C SER A 474 23.57 1.41 -8.40
N GLN A 475 24.30 0.33 -8.04
CA GLN A 475 24.18 -0.96 -8.70
C GLN A 475 23.55 -1.99 -7.78
N ASP A 476 22.40 -2.51 -8.21
CA ASP A 476 21.76 -3.66 -7.56
C ASP A 476 22.54 -4.96 -7.86
N PRO A 477 22.53 -5.95 -6.94
CA PRO A 477 23.09 -7.26 -7.21
C PRO A 477 22.47 -7.89 -8.47
N PRO A 478 23.27 -8.48 -9.38
CA PRO A 478 22.71 -9.13 -10.56
C PRO A 478 21.87 -10.34 -10.15
N GLU A 479 20.91 -10.70 -11.01
CA GLU A 479 20.17 -11.95 -10.84
C GLU A 479 21.14 -13.14 -10.78
N LYS A 480 20.86 -14.09 -9.88
CA LYS A 480 21.70 -15.30 -9.73
C LYS A 480 21.59 -16.17 -10.98
N SER A 481 22.60 -16.12 -11.84
CA SER A 481 22.74 -17.05 -12.97
C SER A 481 23.35 -18.38 -12.51
N ILE A 482 22.75 -19.52 -12.86
CA ILE A 482 23.32 -20.84 -12.59
C ILE A 482 24.40 -21.13 -13.64
N PRO A 483 25.63 -21.55 -13.25
CA PRO A 483 26.68 -21.87 -14.22
C PRO A 483 26.23 -22.96 -15.20
N ILE A 484 26.53 -22.78 -16.49
CA ILE A 484 26.09 -23.69 -17.56
C ILE A 484 26.59 -25.13 -17.36
N CYS A 485 27.80 -25.31 -16.83
CA CYS A 485 28.34 -26.64 -16.53
C CYS A 485 27.53 -27.37 -15.45
N THR A 486 26.99 -26.62 -14.47
CA THR A 486 26.13 -27.15 -13.41
C THR A 486 24.78 -27.56 -13.99
N LEU A 487 24.17 -26.72 -14.84
CA LEU A 487 22.90 -27.04 -15.50
C LEU A 487 22.98 -28.28 -16.38
N LYS A 488 24.06 -28.40 -17.17
CA LYS A 488 24.17 -29.48 -18.17
C LYS A 488 24.66 -30.81 -17.62
N ASN A 489 25.58 -30.80 -16.65
CA ASN A 489 26.31 -32.01 -16.27
C ASN A 489 26.21 -32.36 -14.79
N PHE A 490 26.04 -31.37 -13.90
CA PHE A 490 26.15 -31.58 -12.45
C PHE A 490 25.05 -30.87 -11.64
N PRO A 491 23.75 -31.11 -11.90
CA PRO A 491 22.68 -30.52 -11.12
C PRO A 491 22.67 -31.13 -9.71
N ASN A 492 22.67 -30.30 -8.67
CA ASN A 492 22.66 -30.71 -7.26
C ASN A 492 21.55 -30.02 -6.45
N ALA A 493 20.72 -29.20 -7.11
CA ALA A 493 19.57 -28.51 -6.55
C ALA A 493 18.40 -28.58 -7.55
N ILE A 494 17.17 -28.55 -7.05
CA ILE A 494 15.96 -28.70 -7.89
C ILE A 494 15.83 -27.56 -8.91
N GLU A 495 16.28 -26.36 -8.55
CA GLU A 495 16.31 -25.18 -9.39
C GLU A 495 17.15 -25.40 -10.66
N HIS A 496 18.21 -26.19 -10.57
CA HIS A 496 19.06 -26.51 -11.72
C HIS A 496 18.30 -27.35 -12.73
N THR A 497 17.54 -28.35 -12.26
CA THR A 497 16.72 -29.19 -13.14
C THR A 497 15.53 -28.45 -13.71
N LEU A 498 14.97 -27.47 -12.99
CA LEU A 498 13.88 -26.63 -13.48
C LEU A 498 14.36 -25.70 -14.59
N GLN A 499 15.53 -25.06 -14.41
CA GLN A 499 16.12 -24.24 -15.46
C GLN A 499 16.50 -25.07 -16.68
N TRP A 500 17.09 -26.25 -16.49
CA TRP A 500 17.35 -27.19 -17.59
C TRP A 500 16.06 -27.59 -18.33
N ALA A 501 14.99 -27.92 -17.61
CA ALA A 501 13.71 -28.30 -18.22
C ALA A 501 13.08 -27.14 -19.02
N ARG A 502 13.24 -25.89 -18.57
CA ARG A 502 12.84 -24.70 -19.33
C ARG A 502 13.65 -24.57 -20.61
N ASP A 503 14.98 -24.73 -20.53
CA ASP A 503 15.87 -24.63 -21.68
C ASP A 503 15.56 -25.74 -22.71
N GLU A 504 15.28 -26.97 -22.27
CA GLU A 504 14.82 -28.07 -23.13
C GLU A 504 13.48 -27.77 -23.80
N PHE A 505 12.52 -27.21 -23.06
CA PHE A 505 11.24 -26.81 -23.63
C PHE A 505 11.43 -25.76 -24.74
N GLU A 506 12.24 -24.72 -24.50
CA GLU A 506 12.54 -23.73 -25.53
C GLU A 506 13.31 -24.33 -26.71
N GLY A 507 14.29 -25.20 -26.46
CA GLY A 507 15.10 -25.87 -27.48
C GLY A 507 14.34 -26.88 -28.34
N LEU A 508 13.31 -27.53 -27.80
CA LEU A 508 12.52 -28.54 -28.52
C LEU A 508 11.33 -27.93 -29.26
N PHE A 509 10.64 -26.95 -28.66
CA PHE A 509 9.34 -26.49 -29.16
C PHE A 509 9.37 -25.09 -29.77
N LYS A 510 10.26 -24.20 -29.30
CA LYS A 510 10.32 -22.81 -29.76
C LYS A 510 11.38 -22.60 -30.84
N GLN A 511 12.65 -22.86 -30.52
CA GLN A 511 13.77 -22.54 -31.41
C GLN A 511 13.68 -23.25 -32.78
N PRO A 512 13.35 -24.55 -32.88
CA PRO A 512 13.24 -25.23 -34.17
C PRO A 512 12.11 -24.64 -35.01
N SER A 513 10.98 -24.31 -34.38
CA SER A 513 9.81 -23.71 -35.03
C SER A 513 10.12 -22.31 -35.58
N GLU A 514 10.77 -21.45 -34.79
CA GLU A 514 11.18 -20.11 -35.21
C GLU A 514 12.20 -20.17 -36.36
N ASN A 515 13.19 -21.06 -36.26
CA ASN A 515 14.20 -21.26 -37.31
C ASN A 515 13.57 -21.75 -38.63
N PHE A 516 12.63 -22.70 -38.55
CA PHE A 516 11.90 -23.20 -39.72
C PHE A 516 11.06 -22.10 -40.37
N ASN A 517 10.30 -21.34 -39.59
CA ASN A 517 9.48 -20.23 -40.09
C ASN A 517 10.36 -19.12 -40.71
N GLY A 518 11.48 -18.78 -40.06
CA GLY A 518 12.44 -17.81 -40.58
C GLY A 518 13.04 -18.26 -41.92
N PHE A 519 13.39 -19.54 -42.03
CA PHE A 519 13.87 -20.11 -43.30
C PHE A 519 12.83 -20.02 -44.43
N LEU A 520 11.56 -20.32 -44.12
CA LEU A 520 10.47 -20.25 -45.10
C LEU A 520 10.22 -18.82 -45.60
N CYS A 521 10.16 -17.82 -44.71
CA CYS A 521 9.95 -16.44 -45.15
C CYS A 521 11.16 -15.87 -45.93
N LEU A 522 12.38 -16.36 -45.70
CA LEU A 522 13.57 -15.94 -46.47
C LEU A 522 13.63 -16.56 -47.88
N LYS A 523 13.17 -17.80 -48.07
CA LYS A 523 13.29 -18.53 -49.35
C LYS A 523 12.04 -18.53 -50.23
N ALA A 524 10.87 -18.19 -49.70
CA ALA A 524 9.63 -18.11 -50.46
C ALA A 524 8.75 -16.93 -50.00
N PRO A 525 9.06 -15.68 -50.40
CA PRO A 525 8.33 -14.48 -49.97
C PRO A 525 6.82 -14.55 -50.27
N GLY A 526 6.43 -15.22 -51.36
CA GLY A 526 5.04 -15.39 -51.79
C GLY A 526 4.22 -16.41 -50.98
N TRP A 527 4.84 -17.18 -50.08
CA TRP A 527 4.14 -18.09 -49.16
C TRP A 527 3.73 -17.39 -47.86
N CYS A 528 4.49 -16.38 -47.39
CA CYS A 528 4.16 -15.67 -46.14
C CYS A 528 2.94 -14.72 -46.29
N SER A 529 2.54 -14.36 -47.51
CA SER A 529 1.31 -13.58 -47.81
C SER A 529 0.01 -14.40 -47.78
N TYR A 530 0.07 -15.74 -47.73
CA TYR A 530 -1.14 -16.59 -47.67
C TYR A 530 -1.61 -16.87 -46.23
N ASN A 531 -0.70 -16.86 -45.26
CA ASN A 531 -1.01 -17.07 -43.83
C ASN A 531 -1.53 -15.82 -43.11
N SER A 532 -1.56 -14.65 -43.76
CA SER A 532 -2.10 -13.42 -43.19
C SER A 532 -3.63 -13.32 -43.30
N ILE A 533 -4.27 -14.21 -44.06
CA ILE A 533 -5.71 -14.14 -44.39
C ILE A 533 -6.52 -15.25 -43.67
N HIS A 534 -5.91 -16.36 -43.25
CA HIS A 534 -6.58 -17.40 -42.47
C HIS A 534 -5.64 -18.04 -41.43
N PRO A 535 -6.07 -18.21 -40.16
CA PRO A 535 -5.26 -18.89 -39.14
C PRO A 535 -5.21 -20.40 -39.46
N PRO A 536 -4.04 -21.05 -39.50
CA PRO A 536 -3.98 -22.45 -39.91
C PRO A 536 -4.38 -23.38 -38.77
N TRP A 537 -5.41 -24.18 -39.06
CA TRP A 537 -5.71 -25.48 -38.45
C TRP A 537 -4.58 -26.51 -38.71
N CYS A 538 -3.37 -26.25 -38.25
CA CYS A 538 -2.25 -27.19 -38.37
C CYS A 538 -1.75 -27.63 -36.98
N PHE A 539 -2.61 -28.34 -36.24
CA PHE A 539 -2.23 -29.02 -35.00
C PHE A 539 -2.69 -30.49 -34.95
N SER A 540 -2.82 -31.16 -36.10
CA SER A 540 -3.40 -32.52 -36.13
C SER A 540 -2.60 -33.61 -36.85
N TYR A 541 -1.31 -33.42 -37.17
CA TYR A 541 -0.57 -34.45 -37.92
C TYR A 541 0.85 -34.80 -37.43
N CYS A 542 1.12 -34.74 -36.12
CA CYS A 542 2.36 -35.31 -35.54
C CYS A 542 2.16 -36.17 -34.28
N VAL A 543 0.95 -36.70 -34.03
CA VAL A 543 0.73 -37.73 -32.99
C VAL A 543 -0.02 -38.91 -33.61
N ALA A 544 0.63 -39.60 -34.54
CA ALA A 544 0.24 -40.95 -34.95
C ALA A 544 1.45 -41.62 -35.62
N LEU A 545 1.71 -42.88 -35.25
CA LEU A 545 2.84 -43.77 -35.60
C LEU A 545 4.01 -43.68 -34.59
N GLN A 546 4.40 -44.71 -33.83
CA GLN A 546 3.91 -46.08 -33.63
C GLN A 546 4.71 -46.66 -32.43
N PRO A 547 4.12 -47.49 -31.55
CA PRO A 547 4.88 -48.26 -30.55
C PRO A 547 5.49 -49.49 -31.22
N VAL A 548 6.81 -49.69 -31.11
CA VAL A 548 7.45 -50.96 -31.43
C VAL A 548 8.54 -51.25 -30.38
N ILE A 549 8.15 -52.17 -29.48
CA ILE A 549 8.92 -53.05 -28.57
C ILE A 549 9.88 -52.37 -27.59
#